data_AF-A0A537TRU0-F1
#
_entry.id   AF-A0A537TRU0-F1
#
_cell.length_a   1.000
_cell.length_b   1.000
_cell.length_c   1.000
_cell.angle_alpha   90.00
_cell.angle_beta   90.00
_cell.angle_gamma   90.00
#
_symmetry.space_group_name_H-M   'P 1'
#
loop_
_entity.id
_entity.type
_entity.pdbx_description
1 polymer ?
#
loop_
_entity_poly.entity_id
_entity_poly.type
_entity_poly.pdbx_seq_one_letter_code
_entity_poly.pdbx_strand_id
1 'polypeptide(L)'
;MKTAMLNSLDLDGSPRDTRVVVAMSGGVDSSVTAALLKAEGYDVIGVTLQLYDHGAAAHRKGACCAGQDVYDARAVAERIGIPHYVLDYESRFKETVIDRFAASYVAGETPVPCIDCNQSIKFRDLLTTARELGAKVLATGHYVASRPLPAGGRALYRAREEERDQSYFLFATTREQLEVLRFPLGDKTKGETRELARGFGLAVADKHDSQDICFVPSGRYTDVIERLKPGAAEPGDIVDLDGRVLGRHCGII
;
A
#
# COMPACT_ATOMS: atom_id res chain seq x y z
N MET A 1 34.25 16.23 16.65
CA MET A 1 33.18 16.13 15.64
C MET A 1 31.86 16.33 16.36
N LYS A 2 31.06 17.34 16.00
CA LYS A 2 29.69 17.44 16.51
C LYS A 2 28.93 16.24 15.95
N THR A 3 28.51 15.32 16.82
CA THR A 3 27.54 14.29 16.43
C THR A 3 26.32 15.03 15.93
N ALA A 4 26.09 15.05 14.61
CA ALA A 4 24.84 15.58 14.09
C ALA A 4 23.74 14.74 14.75
N MET A 5 22.88 15.39 15.53
CA MET A 5 21.74 14.70 16.10
C MET A 5 20.83 14.32 14.93
N LEU A 6 20.72 13.02 14.67
CA LEU A 6 19.78 12.49 13.69
C LEU A 6 18.36 12.84 14.16
N ASN A 7 17.50 13.19 13.21
CA ASN A 7 16.07 13.34 13.48
C ASN A 7 15.39 11.96 13.63
N SER A 8 14.09 11.93 13.94
CA SER A 8 13.33 10.70 14.19
C SER A 8 13.22 9.76 12.98
N LEU A 9 13.66 10.18 11.79
CA LEU A 9 13.78 9.35 10.59
C LEU A 9 15.22 8.88 10.31
N ASP A 10 16.12 8.98 11.29
CA ASP A 10 17.54 8.64 11.18
C ASP A 10 18.26 9.42 10.07
N LEU A 11 17.90 10.69 9.88
CA LEU A 11 18.48 11.57 8.88
C LEU A 11 19.17 12.78 9.51
N ASP A 12 20.19 13.29 8.83
CA ASP A 12 20.85 14.54 9.18
C ASP A 12 19.91 15.75 8.98
N GLY A 13 19.98 16.68 9.91
CA GLY A 13 19.25 17.95 9.87
C GLY A 13 17.93 17.93 10.64
N SER A 14 17.30 19.10 10.73
CA SER A 14 16.05 19.25 11.48
C SER A 14 14.87 18.64 10.71
N PRO A 15 13.78 18.24 11.39
CA PRO A 15 12.53 17.84 10.74
C PRO A 15 12.04 18.87 9.71
N ARG A 16 12.11 20.17 10.06
CA ARG A 16 11.62 21.27 9.23
C ARG A 16 12.33 21.39 7.88
N ASP A 17 13.60 20.98 7.81
CA ASP A 17 14.42 21.00 6.58
C ASP A 17 14.40 19.65 5.84
N THR A 18 13.52 18.74 6.27
CA THR A 18 13.41 17.39 5.74
C THR A 18 12.03 17.21 5.13
N ARG A 19 11.99 17.26 3.79
CA ARG A 19 10.76 16.97 3.05
C ARG A 19 10.48 15.47 3.02
N VAL A 20 9.26 15.10 3.37
CA VAL A 20 8.76 13.72 3.39
C VAL A 20 7.50 13.62 2.55
N VAL A 21 7.52 12.73 1.56
CA VAL A 21 6.29 12.36 0.84
C VAL A 21 5.66 11.18 1.57
N VAL A 22 4.36 11.25 1.83
CA VAL A 22 3.60 10.18 2.49
C VAL A 22 2.63 9.59 1.48
N ALA A 23 2.72 8.28 1.26
CA ALA A 23 1.76 7.54 0.45
C ALA A 23 0.44 7.40 1.23
N MET A 24 -0.59 8.16 0.84
CA MET A 24 -1.88 8.23 1.50
C MET A 24 -2.93 7.43 0.74
N SER A 25 -3.40 6.31 1.32
CA SER A 25 -4.42 5.44 0.71
C SER A 25 -5.86 5.80 1.12
N GLY A 26 -6.06 6.83 1.94
CA GLY A 26 -7.38 7.12 2.55
C GLY A 26 -7.73 6.22 3.73
N GLY A 27 -6.85 5.28 4.09
CA GLY A 27 -6.96 4.47 5.30
C GLY A 27 -6.35 5.14 6.52
N VAL A 28 -6.70 4.64 7.70
CA VAL A 28 -6.23 5.16 9.00
C VAL A 28 -4.71 5.17 9.13
N ASP A 29 -4.03 4.13 8.65
CA ASP A 29 -2.59 3.95 8.86
C ASP A 29 -1.76 5.01 8.12
N SER A 30 -2.06 5.21 6.84
CA SER A 30 -1.38 6.26 6.05
C SER A 30 -1.71 7.67 6.54
N SER A 31 -2.92 7.86 7.06
CA SER A 31 -3.37 9.13 7.62
C SER A 31 -2.64 9.48 8.92
N VAL A 32 -2.50 8.51 9.83
CA VAL A 32 -1.72 8.66 11.06
C VAL A 32 -0.24 8.85 10.75
N THR A 33 0.30 8.14 9.76
CA THR A 33 1.67 8.35 9.29
C THR A 33 1.92 9.80 8.91
N ALA A 34 1.03 10.39 8.11
CA ALA A 34 1.13 11.80 7.72
C ALA A 34 1.00 12.75 8.92
N ALA A 35 0.04 12.51 9.80
CA ALA A 35 -0.20 13.33 10.97
C ALA A 35 0.96 13.30 11.98
N LEU A 36 1.55 12.13 12.22
CA LEU A 36 2.72 11.96 13.09
C LEU A 36 3.90 12.79 12.59
N LEU A 37 4.26 12.62 11.31
CA LEU A 37 5.39 13.35 10.71
C LEU A 37 5.13 14.86 10.70
N LYS A 38 3.89 15.29 10.45
CA LYS A 38 3.53 16.70 10.54
C LYS A 38 3.68 17.24 11.97
N ALA A 39 3.25 16.49 12.97
CA ALA A 39 3.37 16.87 14.38
C ALA A 39 4.83 16.93 14.86
N GLU A 40 5.70 16.08 14.31
CA GLU A 40 7.15 16.12 14.53
C GLU A 40 7.84 17.31 13.82
N GLY A 41 7.11 18.04 12.98
CA GLY A 41 7.56 19.27 12.35
C GLY A 41 8.20 19.09 10.97
N TYR A 42 8.00 17.94 10.31
CA TYR A 42 8.49 17.70 8.96
C TYR A 42 7.74 18.52 7.89
N ASP A 43 8.41 18.78 6.77
CA ASP A 43 7.78 19.29 5.55
C ASP A 43 7.09 18.12 4.81
N VAL A 44 5.83 17.86 5.18
CA VAL A 44 5.08 16.69 4.72
C VAL A 44 4.26 17.03 3.49
N ILE A 45 4.34 16.17 2.46
CA ILE A 45 3.46 16.18 1.28
C ILE A 45 2.70 14.85 1.22
N GLY A 46 1.38 14.90 1.16
CA GLY A 46 0.54 13.73 0.93
C GLY A 46 0.43 13.39 -0.56
N VAL A 47 0.53 12.12 -0.93
CA VAL A 47 0.31 11.65 -2.29
C VAL A 47 -0.62 10.44 -2.28
N THR A 48 -1.71 10.51 -3.03
CA THR A 48 -2.61 9.37 -3.29
C THR A 48 -2.44 8.90 -4.72
N LEU A 49 -2.37 7.58 -4.91
CA LEU A 49 -2.35 6.96 -6.22
C LEU A 49 -3.78 6.56 -6.60
N GLN A 50 -4.27 7.08 -7.71
CA GLN A 50 -5.50 6.61 -8.33
C GLN A 50 -5.13 5.42 -9.22
N LEU A 51 -5.55 4.22 -8.80
CA LEU A 51 -5.07 2.95 -9.39
C LEU A 51 -6.08 2.30 -10.33
N TYR A 52 -7.37 2.60 -10.23
CA TYR A 52 -8.38 2.10 -11.15
C TYR A 52 -9.68 2.91 -11.00
N ASP A 53 -10.36 3.20 -12.12
CA ASP A 53 -11.72 3.74 -12.10
C ASP A 53 -12.77 2.62 -12.11
N HIS A 54 -13.79 2.75 -11.25
CA HIS A 54 -15.06 2.06 -11.43
C HIS A 54 -15.95 2.85 -12.40
N GLY A 55 -15.43 3.12 -13.60
CA GLY A 55 -16.17 3.73 -14.68
C GLY A 55 -17.42 2.90 -14.96
N ALA A 56 -18.58 3.48 -14.61
CA ALA A 56 -19.97 2.99 -14.68
C ALA A 56 -20.68 2.68 -13.34
N ALA A 57 -19.99 2.62 -12.19
CA ALA A 57 -20.64 2.37 -10.89
C ALA A 57 -20.96 3.64 -10.07
N ALA A 58 -20.78 4.83 -10.66
CA ALA A 58 -21.08 6.13 -10.05
C ALA A 58 -22.57 6.33 -9.65
N HIS A 59 -23.46 5.39 -9.99
CA HIS A 59 -24.90 5.48 -9.67
C HIS A 59 -25.43 4.49 -8.62
N ARG A 60 -24.58 3.66 -7.98
CA ARG A 60 -25.03 2.79 -6.87
C ARG A 60 -24.50 3.27 -5.52
N LYS A 61 -25.41 3.49 -4.56
CA LYS A 61 -25.06 3.67 -3.14
C LYS A 61 -24.20 2.49 -2.70
N GLY A 62 -22.92 2.74 -2.39
CA GLY A 62 -21.96 1.74 -1.89
C GLY A 62 -20.85 1.28 -2.85
N ALA A 63 -20.73 1.83 -4.07
CA ALA A 63 -19.76 1.35 -5.08
C ALA A 63 -18.52 2.26 -5.31
N CYS A 64 -18.30 3.30 -4.50
CA CYS A 64 -17.28 4.33 -4.74
C CYS A 64 -16.06 4.21 -3.82
N CYS A 65 -15.54 3.01 -3.55
CA CYS A 65 -14.42 2.89 -2.59
C CYS A 65 -13.15 3.62 -3.06
N ALA A 66 -12.79 3.52 -4.35
CA ALA A 66 -11.60 4.21 -4.89
C ALA A 66 -11.72 5.75 -4.85
N GLY A 67 -12.89 6.31 -5.16
CA GLY A 67 -13.14 7.75 -5.05
C GLY A 67 -13.26 8.23 -3.59
N GLN A 68 -13.86 7.41 -2.72
CA GLN A 68 -13.97 7.70 -1.29
C GLN A 68 -12.60 7.70 -0.61
N ASP A 69 -11.70 6.78 -0.97
CA ASP A 69 -10.34 6.73 -0.43
C ASP A 69 -9.52 7.98 -0.79
N VAL A 70 -9.65 8.46 -2.02
CA VAL A 70 -9.04 9.73 -2.45
C VAL A 70 -9.62 10.91 -1.67
N TYR A 71 -10.95 10.95 -1.50
CA TYR A 71 -11.61 11.99 -0.72
C TYR A 71 -11.19 11.97 0.75
N ASP A 72 -11.11 10.80 1.37
CA ASP A 72 -10.70 10.63 2.75
C ASP A 72 -9.24 11.07 2.97
N ALA A 73 -8.34 10.70 2.05
CA ALA A 73 -6.95 11.16 2.09
C ALA A 73 -6.84 12.69 1.99
N ARG A 74 -7.62 13.29 1.09
CA ARG A 74 -7.69 14.74 0.93
C ARG A 74 -8.22 15.42 2.20
N ALA A 75 -9.32 14.92 2.76
CA ALA A 75 -9.90 15.48 3.98
C ALA A 75 -8.95 15.40 5.18
N VAL A 76 -8.19 14.30 5.30
CA VAL A 76 -7.12 14.17 6.29
C VAL A 76 -6.02 15.19 6.05
N ALA A 77 -5.55 15.34 4.82
CA ALA A 77 -4.48 16.28 4.48
C ALA A 77 -4.88 17.74 4.78
N GLU A 78 -6.11 18.14 4.43
CA GLU A 78 -6.68 19.45 4.77
C GLU A 78 -6.75 19.63 6.29
N ARG A 79 -7.19 18.61 7.04
CA ARG A 79 -7.30 18.65 8.50
C ARG A 79 -5.96 18.88 9.20
N ILE A 80 -4.89 18.25 8.73
CA ILE A 80 -3.55 18.36 9.33
C ILE A 80 -2.68 19.47 8.70
N GLY A 81 -3.19 20.16 7.68
CA GLY A 81 -2.52 21.29 7.05
C GLY A 81 -1.27 20.89 6.26
N ILE A 82 -1.42 19.89 5.37
CA ILE A 82 -0.37 19.48 4.41
C ILE A 82 -0.89 19.58 2.97
N PRO A 83 -0.03 19.88 1.98
CA PRO A 83 -0.38 19.74 0.57
C PRO A 83 -0.65 18.27 0.23
N HIS A 84 -1.59 18.03 -0.69
CA HIS A 84 -1.98 16.71 -1.14
C HIS A 84 -2.13 16.67 -2.66
N TYR A 85 -1.55 15.65 -3.28
CA TYR A 85 -1.64 15.40 -4.72
C TYR A 85 -2.26 14.04 -5.00
N VAL A 86 -3.04 13.98 -6.07
CA VAL A 86 -3.56 12.72 -6.61
C VAL A 86 -2.86 12.47 -7.93
N LEU A 87 -2.26 11.29 -8.07
CA LEU A 87 -1.57 10.89 -9.28
C LEU A 87 -2.32 9.75 -9.95
N ASP A 88 -2.61 9.91 -11.24
CA ASP A 88 -3.21 8.88 -12.07
C ASP A 88 -2.16 7.82 -12.45
N TYR A 89 -2.39 6.59 -11.99
CA TYR A 89 -1.57 5.43 -12.23
C TYR A 89 -2.39 4.26 -12.80
N GLU A 90 -3.59 4.52 -13.31
CA GLU A 90 -4.54 3.48 -13.68
C GLU A 90 -4.01 2.53 -14.75
N SER A 91 -3.51 3.08 -15.85
CA SER A 91 -2.98 2.29 -16.96
C SER A 91 -1.80 1.41 -16.51
N ARG A 92 -0.89 1.97 -15.71
CA ARG A 92 0.26 1.23 -15.19
C ARG A 92 -0.17 0.12 -14.23
N PHE A 93 -1.06 0.44 -13.29
CA PHE A 93 -1.59 -0.55 -12.35
C PHE A 93 -2.30 -1.69 -13.06
N LYS A 94 -3.09 -1.38 -14.10
CA LYS A 94 -3.72 -2.38 -14.94
C LYS A 94 -2.68 -3.30 -15.58
N GLU A 95 -1.69 -2.74 -16.25
CA GLU A 95 -0.67 -3.51 -16.98
C GLU A 95 0.23 -4.36 -16.06
N THR A 96 0.70 -3.79 -14.94
CA THR A 96 1.71 -4.45 -14.10
C THR A 96 1.13 -5.31 -13.01
N VAL A 97 -0.12 -5.07 -12.59
CA VAL A 97 -0.76 -5.80 -11.48
C VAL A 97 -1.96 -6.59 -11.96
N ILE A 98 -2.96 -5.94 -12.56
CA ILE A 98 -4.23 -6.60 -12.90
C ILE A 98 -4.05 -7.64 -14.02
N ASP A 99 -3.34 -7.28 -15.09
CA ASP A 99 -3.15 -8.17 -16.23
C ASP A 99 -2.25 -9.37 -15.88
N ARG A 100 -1.24 -9.16 -15.03
CA ARG A 100 -0.40 -10.25 -14.50
C ARG A 100 -1.19 -11.17 -13.58
N PHE A 101 -2.00 -10.60 -12.69
CA PHE A 101 -2.90 -11.35 -11.82
C PHE A 101 -3.80 -12.29 -12.65
N ALA A 102 -4.45 -11.78 -13.70
CA ALA A 102 -5.28 -12.61 -14.57
C ALA A 102 -4.47 -13.67 -15.33
N ALA A 103 -3.26 -13.32 -15.82
CA ALA A 103 -2.40 -14.27 -16.53
C ALA A 103 -1.93 -15.44 -15.64
N SER A 104 -1.58 -15.17 -14.38
CA SER A 104 -1.17 -16.20 -13.42
C SER A 104 -2.28 -17.22 -13.14
N TYR A 105 -3.52 -16.78 -12.93
CA TYR A 105 -4.64 -17.71 -12.77
C TYR A 105 -4.89 -18.57 -14.01
N VAL A 106 -4.78 -17.99 -15.21
CA VAL A 106 -4.86 -18.76 -16.46
C VAL A 106 -3.75 -19.81 -16.56
N ALA A 107 -2.58 -19.53 -15.98
CA ALA A 107 -1.46 -20.48 -15.92
C ALA A 107 -1.59 -21.52 -14.78
N GLY A 108 -2.67 -21.49 -14.00
CA GLY A 108 -2.88 -22.39 -12.86
C GLY A 108 -2.09 -21.99 -11.60
N GLU A 109 -1.64 -20.75 -11.52
CA GLU A 109 -0.94 -20.18 -10.35
C GLU A 109 -1.92 -19.44 -9.43
N THR A 110 -1.52 -19.23 -8.17
CA THR A 110 -2.25 -18.37 -7.21
C THR A 110 -1.41 -17.13 -6.88
N PRO A 111 -1.62 -16.00 -7.59
CA PRO A 111 -0.80 -14.78 -7.43
C PRO A 111 -1.17 -13.95 -6.19
N VAL A 112 -0.21 -13.17 -5.70
CA VAL A 112 -0.41 -12.18 -4.63
C VAL A 112 -0.19 -10.76 -5.17
N PRO A 113 -1.25 -10.08 -5.67
CA PRO A 113 -1.10 -8.81 -6.40
C PRO A 113 -0.55 -7.65 -5.56
N CYS A 114 -0.66 -7.73 -4.22
CA CYS A 114 -0.07 -6.75 -3.32
C CYS A 114 1.47 -6.70 -3.41
N ILE A 115 2.12 -7.85 -3.66
CA ILE A 115 3.57 -7.92 -3.84
C ILE A 115 3.96 -7.19 -5.12
N ASP A 116 3.27 -7.47 -6.24
CA ASP A 116 3.51 -6.82 -7.53
C ASP A 116 3.29 -5.30 -7.45
N CYS A 117 2.22 -4.86 -6.76
CA CYS A 117 1.93 -3.45 -6.55
C CYS A 117 3.03 -2.74 -5.74
N ASN A 118 3.54 -3.36 -4.68
CA ASN A 118 4.65 -2.81 -3.90
C ASN A 118 5.93 -2.70 -4.74
N GLN A 119 6.27 -3.75 -5.49
CA GLN A 119 7.47 -3.79 -6.33
C GLN A 119 7.42 -2.80 -7.49
N SER A 120 6.31 -2.73 -8.21
CA SER A 120 6.22 -2.02 -9.49
C SER A 120 5.68 -0.59 -9.37
N ILE A 121 4.67 -0.36 -8.52
CA ILE A 121 3.98 0.93 -8.43
C ILE A 121 4.48 1.75 -7.24
N LYS A 122 4.32 1.23 -6.01
CA LYS A 122 4.58 2.01 -4.79
C LYS A 122 6.06 2.31 -4.54
N PHE A 123 6.99 1.42 -4.87
CA PHE A 123 8.42 1.62 -4.55
C PHE A 123 9.31 1.94 -5.75
N ARG A 124 8.77 1.93 -6.96
CA ARG A 124 9.49 2.40 -8.15
C ARG A 124 8.96 3.76 -8.59
N ASP A 125 7.69 3.83 -8.94
CA ASP A 125 7.13 5.03 -9.55
C ASP A 125 6.90 6.13 -8.49
N LEU A 126 6.25 5.80 -7.37
CA LEU A 126 6.03 6.80 -6.31
C LEU A 126 7.36 7.25 -5.66
N LEU A 127 8.38 6.41 -5.64
CA LEU A 127 9.72 6.79 -5.16
C LEU A 127 10.38 7.79 -6.13
N THR A 128 10.17 7.61 -7.44
CA THR A 128 10.60 8.58 -8.47
C THR A 128 9.89 9.91 -8.26
N THR A 129 8.56 9.91 -8.13
CA THR A 129 7.79 11.14 -7.87
C THR A 129 8.20 11.81 -6.55
N ALA A 130 8.49 11.05 -5.49
CA ALA A 130 8.96 11.59 -4.23
C ALA A 130 10.28 12.38 -4.41
N ARG A 131 11.21 11.86 -5.23
CA ARG A 131 12.46 12.55 -5.57
C ARG A 131 12.22 13.82 -6.38
N GLU A 132 11.33 13.78 -7.37
CA GLU A 132 10.95 14.95 -8.19
C GLU A 132 10.33 16.07 -7.34
N LEU A 133 9.57 15.71 -6.29
CA LEU A 133 9.03 16.66 -5.31
C LEU A 133 10.09 17.16 -4.30
N GLY A 134 11.34 16.71 -4.41
CA GLY A 134 12.45 17.09 -3.54
C GLY A 134 12.43 16.41 -2.17
N ALA A 135 11.71 15.30 -2.01
CA ALA A 135 11.64 14.59 -0.75
C ALA A 135 12.91 13.78 -0.49
N LYS A 136 13.38 13.81 0.76
CA LYS A 136 14.46 12.93 1.24
C LYS A 136 13.94 11.53 1.57
N VAL A 137 12.64 11.41 1.84
CA VAL A 137 11.99 10.18 2.31
C VAL A 137 10.65 9.98 1.64
N LEU A 138 10.35 8.71 1.34
CA LEU A 138 9.00 8.22 1.09
C LEU A 138 8.53 7.43 2.32
N ALA A 139 7.50 7.92 3.01
CA ALA A 139 6.90 7.26 4.15
C ALA A 139 5.60 6.56 3.76
N THR A 140 5.33 5.41 4.37
CA THR A 140 4.09 4.65 4.16
C THR A 140 3.53 4.18 5.48
N GLY A 141 2.21 3.92 5.50
CA GLY A 141 1.52 3.35 6.67
C GLY A 141 1.68 1.83 6.81
N HIS A 142 2.73 1.23 6.26
CA HIS A 142 2.95 -0.20 6.45
C HIS A 142 3.45 -0.50 7.86
N TYR A 143 2.93 -1.57 8.46
CA TYR A 143 3.44 -2.15 9.70
C TYR A 143 4.64 -3.03 9.36
N VAL A 144 5.79 -2.38 9.23
CA VAL A 144 7.11 -3.01 9.09
C VAL A 144 8.12 -2.08 9.74
N ALA A 145 9.18 -2.59 10.36
CA ALA A 145 10.25 -1.76 10.90
C ALA A 145 11.42 -1.69 9.91
N SER A 146 12.00 -0.50 9.72
CA SER A 146 13.34 -0.38 9.11
C SER A 146 14.31 0.21 10.10
N ARG A 147 15.55 -0.30 10.14
CA ARG A 147 16.60 0.14 11.07
C ARG A 147 17.94 0.33 10.38
N PRO A 148 18.75 1.32 10.82
CA PRO A 148 20.12 1.43 10.37
C PRO A 148 20.94 0.21 10.83
N LEU A 149 21.83 -0.26 9.97
CA LEU A 149 22.79 -1.32 10.28
C LEU A 149 24.09 -0.70 10.79
N PRO A 150 24.82 -1.39 11.70
CA PRO A 150 26.11 -0.90 12.21
C PRO A 150 27.16 -0.63 11.13
N ALA A 151 27.13 -1.38 10.03
CA ALA A 151 28.06 -1.25 8.91
C ALA A 151 27.60 -0.23 7.83
N GLY A 152 26.52 0.51 8.09
CA GLY A 152 25.89 1.39 7.11
C GLY A 152 24.73 0.73 6.35
N GLY A 153 23.87 1.58 5.81
CA GLY A 153 22.61 1.20 5.18
C GLY A 153 21.52 0.76 6.15
N ARG A 154 20.41 0.24 5.64
CA ARG A 154 19.24 -0.17 6.45
C ARG A 154 18.77 -1.59 6.15
N ALA A 155 18.15 -2.21 7.14
CA ALA A 155 17.48 -3.51 7.02
C ALA A 155 16.00 -3.41 7.38
N LEU A 156 15.22 -4.36 6.87
CA LEU A 156 13.79 -4.54 7.14
C LEU A 156 13.61 -5.60 8.23
N TYR A 157 12.72 -5.32 9.18
CA TYR A 157 12.38 -6.17 10.33
C TYR A 157 10.87 -6.30 10.43
N ARG A 158 10.41 -7.38 11.06
CA ARG A 158 8.99 -7.51 11.40
C ARG A 158 8.51 -6.34 12.25
N ALA A 159 7.25 -5.96 12.09
CA ALA A 159 6.60 -5.01 12.98
C ALA A 159 6.58 -5.51 14.43
N ARG A 160 6.40 -4.58 15.37
CA ARG A 160 6.19 -4.89 16.80
C ARG A 160 4.97 -5.79 17.01
N GLU A 161 3.87 -5.56 16.29
CA GLU A 161 2.66 -6.36 16.37
C GLU A 161 2.65 -7.41 15.25
N GLU A 162 2.95 -8.67 15.61
CA GLU A 162 3.12 -9.76 14.64
C GLU A 162 1.86 -10.02 13.81
N GLU A 163 0.67 -9.91 14.42
CA GLU A 163 -0.62 -10.09 13.73
C GLU A 163 -0.93 -9.00 12.67
N ARG A 164 -0.14 -7.93 12.65
CA ARG A 164 -0.25 -6.85 11.68
C ARG A 164 1.03 -6.70 10.85
N ASP A 165 2.01 -7.56 11.03
CA ASP A 165 3.26 -7.49 10.27
C ASP A 165 3.00 -7.62 8.76
N GLN A 166 3.55 -6.66 8.00
CA GLN A 166 3.43 -6.60 6.55
C GLN A 166 4.75 -6.89 5.84
N SER A 167 5.78 -7.37 6.57
CA SER A 167 7.11 -7.60 5.99
C SER A 167 7.07 -8.61 4.84
N TYR A 168 6.13 -9.57 4.88
CA TYR A 168 5.86 -10.51 3.79
C TYR A 168 5.56 -9.79 2.47
N PHE A 169 4.70 -8.77 2.47
CA PHE A 169 4.35 -8.05 1.23
C PHE A 169 5.46 -7.11 0.72
N LEU A 170 6.52 -6.92 1.52
CA LEU A 170 7.65 -6.04 1.25
C LEU A 170 8.96 -6.83 1.09
N PHE A 171 8.91 -8.17 0.94
CA PHE A 171 10.12 -9.01 0.89
C PHE A 171 11.09 -8.60 -0.23
N ALA A 172 10.57 -8.03 -1.31
CA ALA A 172 11.34 -7.65 -2.50
C ALA A 172 11.86 -6.21 -2.47
N THR A 173 11.67 -5.48 -1.37
CA THR A 173 12.23 -4.14 -1.21
C THR A 173 13.75 -4.19 -1.26
N THR A 174 14.36 -3.44 -2.17
CA THR A 174 15.82 -3.43 -2.34
C THR A 174 16.51 -2.56 -1.30
N ARG A 175 17.82 -2.75 -1.11
CA ARG A 175 18.60 -1.93 -0.17
C ARG A 175 18.56 -0.44 -0.55
N GLU A 176 18.63 -0.14 -1.84
CA GLU A 176 18.58 1.22 -2.37
C GLU A 176 17.22 1.88 -2.11
N GLN A 177 16.13 1.11 -2.15
CA GLN A 177 14.81 1.58 -1.77
C GLN A 177 14.73 1.83 -0.25
N LEU A 178 15.31 0.95 0.57
CA LEU A 178 15.33 1.11 2.04
C LEU A 178 16.06 2.36 2.52
N GLU A 179 17.04 2.88 1.76
CA GLU A 179 17.70 4.15 2.10
C GLU A 179 16.69 5.31 2.20
N VAL A 180 15.68 5.31 1.34
CA VAL A 180 14.68 6.39 1.21
C VAL A 180 13.35 6.05 1.92
N LEU A 181 13.03 4.78 2.08
CA LEU A 181 11.75 4.35 2.69
C LEU A 181 11.74 4.50 4.21
N ARG A 182 10.62 4.97 4.76
CA ARG A 182 10.37 5.00 6.21
C ARG A 182 8.98 4.46 6.54
N PHE A 183 8.89 3.82 7.72
CA PHE A 183 7.69 3.13 8.19
C PHE A 183 7.37 3.54 9.64
N PRO A 184 6.78 4.73 9.86
CA PRO A 184 6.57 5.28 11.21
C PRO A 184 5.65 4.45 12.13
N LEU A 185 4.93 3.47 11.56
CA LEU A 185 4.03 2.59 12.31
C LEU A 185 4.67 1.24 12.70
N GLY A 186 5.90 0.94 12.26
CA GLY A 186 6.53 -0.36 12.50
C GLY A 186 6.64 -0.77 13.98
N ASP A 187 6.70 0.22 14.89
CA ASP A 187 6.79 0.01 16.35
C ASP A 187 5.49 0.27 17.10
N LYS A 188 4.40 0.43 16.36
CA LYS A 188 3.08 0.71 16.91
C LYS A 188 2.18 -0.49 16.71
N THR A 189 1.33 -0.73 17.69
CA THR A 189 0.17 -1.60 17.55
C THR A 189 -0.92 -0.87 16.78
N LYS A 190 -1.85 -1.62 16.19
CA LYS A 190 -3.02 -1.05 15.51
C LYS A 190 -3.89 -0.23 16.47
N GLY A 191 -3.97 -0.65 17.73
CA GLY A 191 -4.68 0.09 18.79
C GLY A 191 -4.10 1.48 18.99
N GLU A 192 -2.78 1.58 19.20
CA GLU A 192 -2.06 2.85 19.34
C GLU A 192 -2.24 3.73 18.09
N THR A 193 -2.21 3.15 16.87
CA THR A 193 -2.47 3.89 15.63
C THR A 193 -3.88 4.50 15.61
N ARG A 194 -4.91 3.76 16.01
CA ARG A 194 -6.29 4.29 16.07
C ARG A 194 -6.45 5.36 17.15
N GLU A 195 -5.81 5.20 18.30
CA GLU A 195 -5.78 6.22 19.35
C GLU A 195 -5.13 7.51 18.87
N LEU A 196 -4.00 7.42 18.15
CA LEU A 196 -3.37 8.56 17.51
C LEU A 196 -4.30 9.23 16.49
N ALA A 197 -5.00 8.44 15.66
CA ALA A 197 -5.97 8.98 14.72
C ALA A 197 -7.06 9.80 15.42
N ARG A 198 -7.58 9.32 16.56
CA ARG A 198 -8.53 10.07 17.39
C ARG A 198 -7.90 11.30 18.01
N GLY A 199 -6.68 11.20 18.53
CA GLY A 199 -5.93 12.33 19.11
C GLY A 199 -5.68 13.46 18.11
N PHE A 200 -5.41 13.13 16.84
CA PHE A 200 -5.31 14.10 15.75
C PHE A 200 -6.67 14.56 15.20
N GLY A 201 -7.78 13.97 15.67
CA GLY A 201 -9.13 14.27 15.20
C GLY A 201 -9.34 13.93 13.73
N LEU A 202 -8.84 12.78 13.28
CA LEU A 202 -8.99 12.28 11.92
C LEU A 202 -10.31 11.51 11.78
N ALA A 203 -11.13 11.87 10.78
CA ALA A 203 -12.43 11.23 10.54
C ALA A 203 -12.33 9.72 10.22
N VAL A 204 -11.17 9.27 9.74
CA VAL A 204 -10.89 7.87 9.39
C VAL A 204 -10.48 7.01 10.59
N ALA A 205 -10.49 7.53 11.81
CA ALA A 205 -10.01 6.81 13.00
C ALA A 205 -10.73 5.47 13.24
N ASP A 206 -12.03 5.44 12.97
CA ASP A 206 -12.87 4.24 13.13
C ASP A 206 -13.13 3.51 11.81
N LYS A 207 -12.58 3.99 10.68
CA LYS A 207 -12.70 3.34 9.37
C LYS A 207 -12.15 1.91 9.44
N HIS A 208 -12.85 0.97 8.83
CA HIS A 208 -12.37 -0.41 8.73
C HIS A 208 -11.12 -0.48 7.84
N ASP A 209 -10.23 -1.41 8.15
CA ASP A 209 -9.04 -1.63 7.34
C ASP A 209 -9.45 -2.21 5.99
N SER A 210 -8.75 -1.81 4.93
CA SER A 210 -8.90 -2.44 3.63
C SER A 210 -8.40 -3.88 3.73
N GLN A 211 -9.34 -4.82 3.75
CA GLN A 211 -9.09 -6.25 3.61
C GLN A 211 -9.33 -6.64 2.14
N ASP A 212 -8.73 -7.75 1.71
CA ASP A 212 -8.82 -8.29 0.34
C ASP A 212 -8.11 -7.48 -0.76
N ILE A 213 -8.19 -7.99 -1.99
CA ILE A 213 -7.52 -7.42 -3.16
C ILE A 213 -8.20 -6.11 -3.54
N CYS A 214 -7.43 -5.01 -3.61
CA CYS A 214 -7.99 -3.67 -3.75
C CYS A 214 -8.91 -3.47 -4.96
N PHE A 215 -8.71 -4.19 -6.07
CA PHE A 215 -9.54 -4.12 -7.28
C PHE A 215 -10.62 -5.22 -7.38
N VAL A 216 -10.84 -5.98 -6.30
CA VAL A 216 -11.86 -7.05 -6.19
C VAL A 216 -12.84 -6.71 -5.06
N PRO A 217 -13.71 -5.70 -5.23
CA PRO A 217 -14.54 -5.18 -4.13
C PRO A 217 -15.63 -6.15 -3.64
N SER A 218 -16.01 -7.14 -4.47
CA SER A 218 -17.00 -8.17 -4.12
C SER A 218 -16.40 -9.40 -3.43
N GLY A 219 -15.06 -9.47 -3.30
CA GLY A 219 -14.34 -10.66 -2.85
C GLY A 219 -14.29 -11.81 -3.88
N ARG A 220 -15.00 -11.70 -5.01
CA ARG A 220 -15.02 -12.71 -6.07
C ARG A 220 -14.00 -12.39 -7.16
N TYR A 221 -12.77 -12.85 -6.98
CA TYR A 221 -11.70 -12.62 -7.95
C TYR A 221 -11.98 -13.29 -9.30
N THR A 222 -12.74 -14.38 -9.32
CA THR A 222 -13.17 -15.10 -10.53
C THR A 222 -13.91 -14.19 -11.51
N ASP A 223 -14.70 -13.24 -11.01
CA ASP A 223 -15.46 -12.30 -11.85
C ASP A 223 -14.53 -11.32 -12.58
N VAL A 224 -13.42 -10.96 -11.94
CA VAL A 224 -12.38 -10.12 -12.55
C VAL A 224 -11.64 -10.89 -13.64
N ILE A 225 -11.34 -12.17 -13.40
CA ILE A 225 -10.64 -13.01 -14.37
C ILE A 225 -11.54 -13.30 -15.57
N GLU A 226 -12.80 -13.69 -15.37
CA GLU A 226 -13.76 -13.94 -16.46
C GLU A 226 -13.91 -12.72 -17.37
N ARG A 227 -13.93 -11.51 -16.80
CA ARG A 227 -13.98 -10.26 -17.57
C ARG A 227 -12.73 -10.00 -18.40
N LEU A 228 -11.55 -10.31 -17.86
CA LEU A 228 -10.25 -10.01 -18.50
C LEU A 228 -9.79 -11.12 -19.45
N LYS A 229 -10.19 -12.35 -19.17
CA LYS A 229 -9.82 -13.58 -19.88
C LYS A 229 -11.09 -14.46 -20.06
N PRO A 230 -12.05 -14.04 -20.90
CA PRO A 230 -13.29 -14.79 -21.10
C PRO A 230 -13.01 -16.22 -21.55
N GLY A 231 -13.69 -17.20 -20.94
CA GLY A 231 -13.50 -18.61 -21.26
C GLY A 231 -12.23 -19.25 -20.69
N ALA A 232 -11.51 -18.57 -19.79
CA ALA A 232 -10.35 -19.16 -19.11
C ALA A 232 -10.72 -20.30 -18.14
N ALA A 233 -11.98 -20.36 -17.70
CA ALA A 233 -12.49 -21.46 -16.89
C ALA A 233 -12.88 -22.64 -17.79
N GLU A 234 -11.90 -23.48 -18.14
CA GLU A 234 -12.15 -24.72 -18.88
C GLU A 234 -12.56 -25.86 -17.91
N PRO A 235 -13.73 -26.51 -18.12
CA PRO A 235 -14.13 -27.65 -17.31
C PRO A 235 -13.18 -28.85 -17.49
N GLY A 236 -12.88 -29.54 -16.39
CA GLY A 236 -11.96 -30.67 -16.38
C GLY A 236 -12.34 -31.73 -15.36
N ASP A 237 -11.57 -32.80 -15.33
CA ASP A 237 -11.76 -33.91 -14.40
C ASP A 237 -10.98 -33.67 -13.11
N ILE A 238 -11.58 -34.01 -11.98
CA ILE A 238 -10.90 -34.09 -10.68
C ILE A 238 -10.41 -35.53 -10.55
N VAL A 239 -9.10 -35.72 -10.43
CA VAL A 239 -8.47 -37.05 -10.39
C VAL A 239 -7.73 -37.29 -9.07
N ASP A 240 -7.66 -38.55 -8.63
CA ASP A 240 -6.77 -38.96 -7.53
C ASP A 240 -5.32 -39.17 -8.02
N LEU A 241 -4.41 -39.52 -7.09
CA LEU A 241 -3.00 -39.79 -7.40
C LEU A 241 -2.78 -41.03 -8.29
N ASP A 242 -3.77 -41.94 -8.36
CA ASP A 242 -3.76 -43.13 -9.23
C ASP A 242 -4.36 -42.83 -10.61
N GLY A 243 -4.84 -41.59 -10.85
CA GLY A 243 -5.50 -41.18 -12.09
C GLY A 243 -6.98 -41.57 -12.19
N ARG A 244 -7.61 -42.05 -11.10
CA ARG A 244 -9.05 -42.31 -11.11
C ARG A 244 -9.83 -41.01 -11.07
N VAL A 245 -10.81 -40.87 -11.96
CA VAL A 245 -11.71 -39.72 -12.00
C VAL A 245 -12.67 -39.79 -10.80
N LEU A 246 -12.63 -38.76 -9.96
CA LEU A 246 -13.47 -38.58 -8.77
C LEU A 246 -14.67 -37.65 -9.03
N GLY A 247 -14.58 -36.79 -10.04
CA GLY A 247 -15.61 -35.80 -10.37
C GLY A 247 -15.18 -34.85 -11.49
N ARG A 248 -15.91 -33.74 -11.65
CA ARG A 248 -15.58 -32.68 -12.63
C ARG A 248 -15.62 -31.30 -11.96
N HIS A 249 -14.73 -30.42 -12.39
CA HIS A 249 -14.71 -29.00 -12.00
C HIS A 249 -15.14 -28.12 -13.18
N CYS A 250 -15.59 -26.89 -12.89
CA CYS A 250 -16.00 -25.93 -13.92
C CYS A 250 -14.85 -25.07 -14.46
N GLY A 251 -13.69 -25.11 -13.83
CA GLY A 251 -12.47 -24.37 -14.17
C GLY A 251 -11.48 -24.48 -13.02
N ILE A 252 -10.19 -24.28 -13.27
CA ILE A 252 -9.15 -24.22 -12.21
C ILE A 252 -9.06 -22.84 -11.55
N ILE A 253 -9.97 -21.92 -11.93
CA ILE A 253 -10.03 -20.52 -11.55
C ILE A 253 -11.14 -20.33 -10.52
#